data_AF-A0A2X2TD36-F1
#
_entry.id   AF-A0A2X2TD36-F1
#
_cell.length_a   1.000
_cell.length_b   1.000
_cell.length_c   1.000
_cell.angle_alpha   90.00
_cell.angle_beta   90.00
_cell.angle_gamma   90.00
#
_symmetry.space_group_name_H-M   'P 1'
#
loop_
_entity.id
_entity.type
_entity.pdbx_description
1 polymer ?
#
loop_
_entity_poly.entity_id
_entity_poly.type
_entity_poly.pdbx_seq_one_letter_code
_entity_poly.pdbx_strand_id
1 'polypeptide(L)' 'MQPKQGGPKLQVVEVQGEDLICVPAATLGADQLTLKADSVSLYQEEGDFGVC' A
#
# COMPACT_ATOMS: atom_id res chain seq x y z
N MET A 1 14.97 -14.23 15.70
CA MET A 1 13.89 -14.04 14.71
C MET A 1 13.75 -12.54 14.51
N GLN A 2 14.12 -11.99 13.35
CA GLN A 2 13.88 -10.57 13.11
C GLN A 2 12.37 -10.36 13.11
N PRO A 3 11.82 -9.41 13.88
CA PRO A 3 10.44 -9.03 13.70
C PRO A 3 10.32 -8.63 12.23
N LYS A 4 9.45 -9.32 11.48
CA LYS A 4 8.99 -8.82 10.18
C LYS A 4 8.11 -7.62 10.50
N GLN A 5 8.73 -6.54 10.97
CA GLN A 5 8.07 -5.26 11.08
C GLN A 5 7.64 -4.95 9.65
N GLY A 6 6.32 -4.97 9.43
CA GLY A 6 5.76 -4.70 8.11
C GLY A 6 6.33 -3.40 7.58
N GLY A 7 6.50 -3.34 6.27
CA GLY A 7 6.86 -2.09 5.61
C GLY A 7 5.85 -0.97 5.93
N PRO A 8 6.18 0.29 5.60
CA PRO A 8 5.26 1.40 5.79
C PRO A 8 3.91 1.11 5.11
N LYS A 9 2.80 1.50 5.76
CA LYS A 9 1.46 1.40 5.18
C LYS A 9 1.36 2.36 3.99
N LEU A 10 0.98 1.83 2.84
CA LEU A 10 0.82 2.59 1.60
C LEU A 10 -0.66 2.58 1.18
N GLN A 11 -1.08 3.65 0.54
CA GLN A 11 -2.38 3.79 -0.10
C GLN A 11 -2.19 3.82 -1.61
N VAL A 12 -2.88 2.94 -2.32
CA VAL A 12 -2.88 2.92 -3.79
C VAL A 12 -3.71 4.09 -4.31
N VAL A 13 -3.13 4.90 -5.18
CA VAL A 13 -3.80 6.04 -5.85
C VAL A 13 -4.12 5.74 -7.31
N GLU A 14 -3.36 4.86 -7.97
CA GLU A 14 -3.59 4.45 -9.35
C GLU A 14 -3.08 3.02 -9.59
N VAL A 15 -3.72 2.31 -10.53
CA VAL A 15 -3.33 0.95 -10.96
C VAL A 15 -3.06 0.97 -12.46
N GLN A 16 -1.84 0.57 -12.85
CA GLN A 16 -1.38 0.48 -14.24
C GLN A 16 -1.01 -0.97 -14.56
N GLY A 17 -2.02 -1.83 -14.75
CA GLY A 17 -1.80 -3.25 -15.00
C GLY A 17 -1.16 -3.94 -13.78
N GLU A 18 0.13 -4.22 -13.86
CA GLU A 18 0.91 -4.85 -12.78
C GLU A 18 1.62 -3.84 -11.87
N ASP A 19 1.64 -2.57 -12.25
CA ASP A 19 2.26 -1.49 -11.49
C ASP A 19 1.19 -0.75 -10.65
N LEU A 20 1.51 -0.52 -9.39
CA LEU A 20 0.70 0.24 -8.43
C LEU A 20 1.39 1.57 -8.16
N ILE A 21 0.66 2.66 -8.33
CA ILE A 21 1.10 3.97 -7.86
C ILE A 21 0.55 4.15 -6.46
N CYS A 22 1.45 4.34 -5.51
CA CYS A 22 1.18 4.35 -4.09
C CYS A 22 1.71 5.62 -3.44
N VAL A 23 1.06 6.08 -2.38
CA VAL A 23 1.56 7.12 -1.48
C VAL A 23 1.56 6.60 -0.04
N PRO A 24 2.48 7.07 0.82
CA PRO A 24 2.42 6.81 2.26
C PRO A 24 1.05 7.17 2.85
N ALA A 25 0.37 6.20 3.48
CA ALA A 25 -0.96 6.42 4.05
C ALA A 25 -0.96 7.43 5.21
N ALA A 26 0.19 7.63 5.85
CA ALA A 26 0.37 8.58 6.96
C ALA A 26 0.50 10.05 6.48
N THR A 27 0.81 10.29 5.21
CA THR A 27 1.16 11.63 4.72
C THR A 27 0.44 11.94 3.42
N LEU A 28 -0.59 12.78 3.50
CA LEU A 28 -1.27 13.34 2.34
C LEU A 28 -0.32 14.31 1.61
N GLY A 29 0.01 14.01 0.35
CA GLY A 29 0.91 14.81 -0.48
C GLY A 29 2.37 14.35 -0.51
N ALA A 30 2.67 13.16 0.01
CA ALA A 30 3.99 12.54 -0.16
C ALA A 30 4.24 12.09 -1.62
N ASP A 31 5.52 11.89 -1.95
CA ASP A 31 5.94 11.45 -3.28
C ASP A 31 5.30 10.12 -3.68
N GLN A 32 4.93 10.02 -4.95
CA GLN A 32 4.35 8.82 -5.53
C GLN A 32 5.44 7.75 -5.71
N LEU A 33 5.12 6.54 -5.28
CA LEU A 33 5.95 5.36 -5.39
C LEU A 33 5.31 4.40 -6.41
N THR A 34 6.09 3.97 -7.40
CA THR A 34 5.67 2.90 -8.31
C THR A 34 6.18 1.56 -7.77
N LEU A 35 5.26 0.64 -7.48
CA LEU A 35 5.55 -0.68 -6.95
C LEU A 35 4.87 -1.76 -7.78
N LYS A 36 5.52 -2.91 -7.95
CA LYS A 36 4.87 -4.07 -8.58
C LYS A 36 3.83 -4.67 -7.64
N ALA A 37 2.69 -5.09 -8.17
CA ALA A 37 1.62 -5.68 -7.38
C ALA A 37 2.06 -6.96 -6.62
N ASP A 38 3.00 -7.72 -7.16
CA ASP A 38 3.58 -8.92 -6.52
C ASP A 38 4.59 -8.61 -5.39
N SER A 39 5.05 -7.35 -5.30
CA SER A 39 6.01 -6.89 -4.31
C SER A 39 5.38 -6.34 -3.04
N VAL A 40 4.04 -6.22 -3.03
CA VAL A 40 3.28 -5.69 -1.89
C VAL A 40 2.33 -6.76 -1.33
N SER A 41 2.00 -6.62 -0.04
CA SER A 41 0.98 -7.44 0.61
C SER A 41 -0.23 -6.56 0.92
N LEU A 42 -1.42 -7.08 0.64
CA LEU A 42 -2.66 -6.41 1.01
C LEU A 42 -2.69 -6.22 2.52
N TYR A 43 -2.82 -4.96 2.93
CA TYR A 43 -3.03 -4.60 4.31
C TYR A 43 -4.53 -4.50 4.57
N GLN A 44 -5.01 -5.19 5.60
CA GLN A 44 -6.41 -5.13 6.04
C GLN A 44 -6.44 -5.08 7.58
N GLU A 45 -7.25 -4.17 8.14
CA GLU A 45 -7.57 -4.15 9.57
C GLU A 45 -8.96 -4.75 9.79
N GLU A 46 -9.15 -5.43 10.93
CA GLU A 46 -10.49 -5.89 11.34
C GLU A 46 -11.42 -4.68 11.48
N GLY A 47 -12.47 -4.64 10.64
CA GLY A 47 -13.42 -3.53 10.58
C GLY A 47 -13.23 -2.58 9.40
N ASP A 48 -12.19 -2.76 8.59
CA ASP A 48 -12.03 -2.05 7.32
C ASP A 48 -12.94 -2.68 6.26
N PHE A 49 -14.23 -2.31 6.30
CA PHE A 49 -15.19 -2.64 5.25
C PHE A 49 -14.84 -1.83 4.01
N GLY A 50 -13.97 -2.41 3.17
CA GLY A 50 -13.73 -1.95 1.81
C GLY A 50 -15.06 -1.84 1.10
N VAL A 51 -15.55 -0.61 0.95
CA VAL A 51 -16.74 -0.32 0.15
C VAL A 51 -16.42 -0.69 -1.30
N CYS A 52 -17.24 -1.59 -1.85
CA CYS A 52 -17.12 -2.18 -3.17
C CYS A 52 -17.07 -1.14 -4.30
#